data_AF-A0A958PWN8-F1
#
_entry.id   AF-A0A958PWN8-F1
#
_cell.length_a   1.000
_cell.length_b   1.000
_cell.length_c   1.000
_cell.angle_alpha   90.00
_cell.angle_beta   90.00
_cell.angle_gamma   90.00
#
_symmetry.space_group_name_H-M   'P 1'
#
loop_
_entity.id
_entity.type
_entity.pdbx_description
1 polymer ?
#
loop_
_entity_poly.entity_id
_entity_poly.type
_entity_poly.pdbx_seq_one_letter_code
_entity_poly.pdbx_strand_id
1 'polypeptide(L)'
;FMCNGANLCYRKHIFEDLNGFDGNSNIASGDDIFLLEKALEKEASKVYFLKSHEAVVLTKPAASYSAMVQQRVRWASKSTHYRNAFGKLTGLIIFAMNGLVVSLLLLCLFKLIPFRIFLYCFVLKFYCDFWLILKSATFFNSRKSLPSYLLSSFLYPFLTLFIVYKSLFFTYKWKGRHFNK
;
A
#
# COMPACT_ATOMS: atom_id res chain seq x y z
N PHE A 1 3.75 -1.21 10.64
CA PHE A 1 4.32 0.13 10.39
C PHE A 1 3.62 0.75 9.17
N MET A 2 2.56 1.51 9.42
CA MET A 2 1.86 2.37 8.44
C MET A 2 0.85 3.21 9.24
N CYS A 3 0.65 4.46 8.87
CA CYS A 3 -0.47 5.29 9.34
C CYS A 3 -1.09 6.03 8.15
N ASN A 4 -2.27 6.57 8.37
CA ASN A 4 -2.99 7.38 7.40
C ASN A 4 -3.51 8.61 8.13
N GLY A 5 -3.25 9.80 7.59
CA GLY A 5 -3.75 11.06 8.15
C GLY A 5 -5.27 11.12 8.36
N ALA A 6 -6.06 10.28 7.67
CA ALA A 6 -7.50 10.16 7.91
C ALA A 6 -7.86 9.53 9.27
N ASN A 7 -6.96 8.77 9.89
CA ASN A 7 -7.17 8.11 11.19
C ASN A 7 -5.88 8.12 12.01
N LEU A 8 -5.39 9.33 12.31
CA LEU A 8 -4.16 9.55 13.07
C LEU A 8 -4.46 10.54 14.20
N CYS A 9 -4.09 10.19 15.43
CA CYS A 9 -4.16 11.06 16.58
C CYS A 9 -2.80 11.13 17.29
N TYR A 10 -2.44 12.31 17.79
CA TYR A 10 -1.24 12.52 18.60
C TYR A 10 -1.47 13.70 19.55
N ARG A 11 -0.71 13.75 20.64
CA ARG A 11 -0.73 14.88 21.58
C ARG A 11 0.01 16.06 20.98
N LYS A 12 -0.49 17.28 21.20
CA LYS A 12 0.10 18.51 20.66
C LYS A 12 1.58 18.68 21.03
N HIS A 13 1.93 18.47 22.30
CA HIS A 13 3.32 18.60 22.74
C HIS A 13 4.27 17.63 22.02
N ILE A 14 3.82 16.40 21.70
CA ILE A 14 4.64 15.46 20.92
C ILE A 14 4.89 15.99 19.51
N PHE A 15 3.90 16.63 18.89
CA PHE A 15 4.08 17.24 17.58
C PHE A 15 5.08 18.40 17.61
N GLU A 16 4.96 19.28 18.61
CA GLU A 16 5.88 20.40 18.82
C GLU A 16 7.31 19.89 19.08
N ASP A 17 7.48 18.90 19.95
CA ASP A 17 8.79 18.32 20.24
C ASP A 17 9.47 17.63 19.05
N LEU A 18 8.69 17.13 18.09
CA LEU A 18 9.21 16.49 16.86
C LEU A 18 9.49 17.50 15.74
N ASN A 19 9.39 18.80 16.04
CA ASN A 19 9.42 19.90 15.07
C ASN A 19 8.40 19.68 13.94
N GLY A 20 7.22 19.16 14.28
CA GLY A 20 6.11 18.90 13.37
C GLY A 20 6.52 18.23 12.06
N PHE A 21 6.21 18.90 10.94
CA PHE A 21 6.49 18.42 9.59
C PHE A 21 7.81 18.91 9.01
N ASP A 22 8.65 19.58 9.80
CA ASP A 22 9.94 20.08 9.33
C ASP A 22 10.83 18.95 8.83
N GLY A 23 11.60 19.20 7.77
CA GLY A 23 12.46 18.21 7.12
C GLY A 23 11.76 17.35 6.04
N ASN A 24 10.43 17.49 5.87
CA ASN A 24 9.66 16.77 4.85
C ASN A 24 9.14 17.65 3.71
N SER A 25 9.44 18.95 3.73
CA SER A 25 8.92 19.95 2.76
C SER A 25 9.29 19.64 1.31
N ASN A 26 10.41 18.96 1.08
CA ASN A 26 10.88 18.56 -0.24
C ASN A 26 10.20 17.28 -0.77
N ILE A 27 9.42 16.59 0.06
CA ILE A 27 8.70 15.37 -0.32
C ILE A 27 7.22 15.70 -0.51
N ALA A 28 6.73 15.49 -1.71
CA ALA A 28 5.33 15.68 -2.03
C ALA A 28 4.46 14.63 -1.34
N SER A 29 3.91 14.99 -0.16
CA SER A 29 3.07 14.14 0.70
C SER A 29 3.84 13.11 1.53
N GLY A 30 3.19 12.56 2.57
CA GLY A 30 3.78 11.57 3.47
C GLY A 30 3.98 12.08 4.89
N ASP A 31 3.53 13.29 5.21
CA ASP A 31 3.61 13.92 6.52
C ASP A 31 3.16 13.00 7.67
N ASP A 32 2.10 12.20 7.44
CA ASP A 32 1.61 11.21 8.38
C ASP A 32 2.65 10.14 8.72
N ILE A 33 3.25 9.53 7.69
CA ILE A 33 4.24 8.45 7.84
C ILE A 33 5.56 9.00 8.38
N PHE A 34 6.01 10.17 7.91
CA PHE A 34 7.27 10.74 8.40
C PHE A 34 7.15 11.22 9.85
N LEU A 35 5.99 11.77 10.26
CA LEU A 35 5.73 12.06 11.66
C LEU A 35 5.73 10.77 12.50
N LEU A 36 5.15 9.68 11.99
CA LEU A 36 5.21 8.36 12.62
C LEU A 36 6.65 7.84 12.76
N GLU A 37 7.49 8.01 11.73
CA GLU A 37 8.92 7.65 11.80
C GLU A 37 9.64 8.43 12.89
N LYS A 38 9.49 9.76 12.91
CA LYS A 38 10.06 10.62 13.96
C LYS A 38 9.59 10.19 15.36
N ALA A 39 8.31 9.87 15.53
CA ALA A 39 7.76 9.43 16.81
C ALA A 39 8.32 8.07 17.26
N LEU A 40 8.50 7.14 16.33
CA LEU A 40 9.11 5.83 16.61
C LEU A 40 10.60 5.94 16.93
N GLU A 41 11.33 6.82 16.23
CA GLU A 41 12.74 7.12 16.52
C GLU A 41 12.90 7.76 17.91
N LYS A 42 11.98 8.65 18.30
CA LYS A 42 12.00 9.31 19.63
C LYS A 42 11.62 8.35 20.76
N GLU A 43 10.47 7.69 20.68
CA GLU A 43 9.99 6.81 21.75
C GLU A 43 8.97 5.77 21.22
N ALA A 44 9.47 4.68 20.62
CA ALA A 44 8.64 3.64 20.04
C ALA A 44 7.62 3.01 21.02
N SER A 45 7.95 2.97 22.32
CA SER A 45 7.05 2.43 23.37
C SER A 45 5.80 3.28 23.60
N LYS A 46 5.71 4.49 23.02
CA LYS A 46 4.52 5.37 23.11
C LYS A 46 3.66 5.34 21.85
N VAL A 47 4.06 4.59 20.82
CA VAL A 47 3.34 4.51 19.54
C VAL A 47 2.51 3.23 19.50
N TYR A 48 1.19 3.38 19.36
CA TYR A 48 0.25 2.26 19.40
C TYR A 48 -0.67 2.24 18.19
N PHE A 49 -1.05 1.03 17.76
CA PHE A 49 -2.14 0.82 16.82
C PHE A 49 -3.43 0.52 17.60
N LEU A 50 -4.43 1.40 17.51
CA LEU A 50 -5.71 1.24 18.18
C LEU A 50 -6.66 0.38 17.34
N LYS A 51 -6.67 -0.93 17.58
CA LYS A 51 -7.61 -1.86 16.94
C LYS A 51 -8.96 -1.88 17.67
N SER A 52 -9.78 -0.84 17.48
CA SER A 52 -11.15 -0.74 18.04
C SER A 52 -12.18 -0.46 16.95
N HIS A 53 -13.37 -1.06 17.03
CA HIS A 53 -14.49 -0.76 16.14
C HIS A 53 -14.98 0.68 16.30
N GLU A 54 -14.89 1.25 17.51
CA GLU A 54 -15.28 2.63 17.81
C GLU A 54 -14.30 3.66 17.21
N ALA A 55 -13.07 3.24 16.93
CA ALA A 55 -12.03 4.07 16.32
C ALA A 55 -11.96 3.93 14.79
N VAL A 56 -12.92 3.24 14.16
CA VAL A 56 -12.99 3.10 12.70
C VAL A 56 -13.60 4.35 12.08
N VAL A 57 -12.91 4.94 11.12
CA VAL A 57 -13.41 6.07 10.32
C VAL A 57 -13.77 5.62 8.91
N LEU A 58 -14.82 6.22 8.34
CA LEU A 58 -15.23 5.99 6.96
C LEU A 58 -14.66 7.06 6.04
N THR A 59 -14.16 6.64 4.88
CA THR A 59 -13.64 7.53 3.84
C THR A 59 -14.28 7.23 2.49
N LYS A 60 -14.36 8.23 1.62
CA LYS A 60 -14.86 8.04 0.26
C LYS A 60 -13.79 7.38 -0.61
N PRO A 61 -14.14 6.42 -1.49
CA PRO A 61 -13.21 5.91 -2.49
C PRO A 61 -12.81 7.00 -3.48
N ALA A 62 -11.75 6.75 -4.25
CA ALA A 62 -11.38 7.65 -5.34
C ALA A 62 -12.54 7.79 -6.36
N ALA A 63 -12.78 9.01 -6.84
CA ALA A 63 -13.93 9.33 -7.67
C ALA A 63 -13.90 8.71 -9.09
N SER A 64 -12.74 8.24 -9.55
CA SER A 64 -12.58 7.61 -10.87
C SER A 64 -11.37 6.68 -10.90
N TYR A 65 -11.28 5.82 -11.93
CA TYR A 65 -10.12 4.97 -12.16
C TYR A 65 -8.82 5.77 -12.35
N SER A 66 -8.88 6.89 -13.07
CA SER A 66 -7.73 7.79 -13.23
C SER A 66 -7.28 8.37 -11.89
N ALA A 67 -8.22 8.83 -11.05
CA ALA A 67 -7.91 9.33 -9.72
C ALA A 67 -7.29 8.23 -8.82
N MET A 68 -7.80 7.00 -8.90
CA MET A 68 -7.27 5.84 -8.17
C MET A 68 -5.84 5.49 -8.60
N VAL A 69 -5.56 5.49 -9.91
CA VAL A 69 -4.21 5.26 -10.44
C VAL A 69 -3.25 6.35 -9.96
N GLN A 70 -3.61 7.63 -10.09
CA GLN A 70 -2.76 8.73 -9.63
C GLN A 70 -2.49 8.68 -8.12
N GLN A 71 -3.51 8.32 -7.32
CA GLN A 71 -3.35 8.12 -5.87
C GLN A 71 -2.34 7.01 -5.55
N ARG A 72 -2.44 5.86 -6.22
CA ARG A 72 -1.55 4.71 -6.00
C ARG A 72 -0.14 4.96 -6.51
N VAL A 73 0.01 5.61 -7.67
CA VAL A 73 1.32 6.05 -8.20
C VAL A 73 2.01 6.95 -7.17
N ARG A 74 1.31 7.95 -6.63
CA ARG A 74 1.84 8.81 -5.56
C ARG A 74 2.28 8.02 -4.33
N TRP A 75 1.48 7.05 -3.89
CA TRP A 75 1.82 6.20 -2.73
C TRP A 75 3.05 5.33 -2.98
N ALA A 76 3.19 4.77 -4.19
CA ALA A 76 4.36 4.00 -4.58
C ALA A 76 5.60 4.91 -4.69
N SER A 77 5.49 6.08 -5.33
CA SER A 77 6.59 7.02 -5.48
C SER A 77 7.13 7.56 -4.15
N LYS A 78 6.30 7.70 -3.09
CA LYS A 78 6.81 8.09 -1.76
C LYS A 78 7.51 6.96 -1.01
N SER A 79 7.22 5.70 -1.33
CA SER A 79 7.72 4.54 -0.57
C SER A 79 9.25 4.37 -0.67
N THR A 80 9.87 4.92 -1.72
CA THR A 80 11.35 4.99 -1.86
C THR A 80 12.00 5.81 -0.75
N HIS A 81 11.29 6.80 -0.20
CA HIS A 81 11.79 7.70 0.85
C HIS A 81 11.52 7.20 2.27
N TYR A 82 10.78 6.10 2.44
CA TYR A 82 10.57 5.52 3.77
C TYR A 82 11.92 5.15 4.39
N ARG A 83 12.11 5.40 5.68
CA ARG A 83 13.32 4.94 6.40
C ARG A 83 13.14 3.51 6.89
N ASN A 84 11.92 3.15 7.27
CA ASN A 84 11.65 1.85 7.88
C ASN A 84 11.81 0.65 6.92
N ALA A 85 12.70 -0.27 7.27
CA ALA A 85 12.97 -1.50 6.54
C ALA A 85 11.75 -2.42 6.40
N PHE A 86 10.87 -2.48 7.41
CA PHE A 86 9.67 -3.32 7.37
C PHE A 86 8.72 -2.90 6.25
N GLY A 87 8.50 -1.58 6.08
CA GLY A 87 7.65 -1.06 5.01
C GLY A 87 8.22 -1.35 3.62
N LYS A 88 9.54 -1.13 3.46
CA LYS A 88 10.26 -1.44 2.21
C LYS A 88 10.21 -2.92 1.86
N LEU A 89 10.52 -3.80 2.83
CA LEU A 89 10.51 -5.25 2.64
C LEU A 89 9.11 -5.76 2.28
N THR A 90 8.07 -5.27 2.98
CA THR A 90 6.69 -5.62 2.66
C THR A 90 6.33 -5.23 1.23
N GLY A 91 6.68 -4.00 0.81
CA GLY A 91 6.47 -3.54 -0.56
C GLY A 91 7.21 -4.39 -1.60
N LEU A 92 8.47 -4.75 -1.31
CA LEU A 92 9.29 -5.60 -2.18
C LEU A 92 8.71 -7.01 -2.32
N ILE A 93 8.25 -7.63 -1.23
CA ILE A 93 7.61 -8.95 -1.25
C ILE A 93 6.33 -8.90 -2.10
N ILE A 94 5.49 -7.89 -1.92
CA ILE A 94 4.26 -7.72 -2.73
C ILE A 94 4.62 -7.56 -4.20
N PHE A 95 5.60 -6.72 -4.54
CA PHE A 95 6.04 -6.53 -5.93
C PHE A 95 6.59 -7.82 -6.53
N ALA A 96 7.51 -8.48 -5.83
CA ALA A 96 8.15 -9.72 -6.29
C ALA A 96 7.13 -10.86 -6.48
N MET A 97 6.18 -11.02 -5.55
CA MET A 97 5.15 -12.05 -5.64
C MET A 97 4.21 -11.80 -6.83
N ASN A 98 3.76 -10.56 -7.04
CA ASN A 98 2.91 -10.22 -8.18
C ASN A 98 3.68 -10.32 -9.51
N GLY A 99 4.97 -9.94 -9.52
CA GLY A 99 5.87 -10.13 -10.65
C GLY A 99 6.04 -11.61 -11.00
N LEU A 100 6.27 -12.46 -9.99
CA LEU A 100 6.38 -13.90 -10.16
C LEU A 100 5.12 -14.50 -10.81
N VAL A 101 3.93 -14.15 -10.32
CA VAL A 101 2.66 -14.64 -10.90
C VAL A 101 2.54 -14.27 -12.37
N VAL A 102 2.82 -13.02 -12.73
CA VAL A 102 2.71 -12.55 -14.12
C VAL A 102 3.78 -13.22 -15.00
N SER A 103 5.02 -13.33 -14.52
CA SER A 103 6.09 -14.01 -15.25
C SER A 103 5.79 -15.49 -15.49
N LEU A 104 5.29 -16.21 -14.47
CA LEU A 104 4.90 -17.61 -14.62
C LEU A 104 3.75 -17.78 -15.62
N LEU A 105 2.77 -16.87 -15.61
CA LEU A 105 1.70 -16.87 -16.60
C LEU A 105 2.25 -16.71 -18.02
N LEU A 106 3.14 -15.73 -18.24
CA LEU A 106 3.76 -15.50 -19.55
C LEU A 106 4.57 -16.72 -20.02
N LEU A 107 5.39 -17.31 -19.14
CA LEU A 107 6.17 -18.52 -19.46
C LEU A 107 5.26 -19.70 -19.83
N CYS A 108 4.09 -19.85 -19.18
CA CYS A 108 3.11 -20.86 -19.54
C CYS A 108 2.51 -20.60 -20.92
N LEU A 109 2.20 -19.34 -21.26
CA LEU A 109 1.65 -18.95 -22.57
C LEU A 109 2.64 -19.24 -23.71
N PHE A 110 3.94 -19.04 -23.47
CA PHE A 110 5.01 -19.41 -24.40
C PHE A 110 5.38 -20.90 -24.37
N LYS A 111 4.65 -21.73 -23.62
CA LYS A 111 4.89 -23.18 -23.47
C LYS A 111 6.29 -23.54 -22.93
N LEU A 112 6.95 -22.62 -22.25
CA LEU A 112 8.29 -22.83 -21.65
C LEU A 112 8.23 -23.62 -20.34
N ILE A 113 7.10 -23.54 -19.64
CA ILE A 113 6.82 -24.29 -18.40
C ILE A 113 5.40 -24.85 -18.41
N PRO A 114 5.12 -25.95 -17.68
CA PRO A 114 3.78 -26.50 -17.60
C PRO A 114 2.85 -25.62 -16.73
N PHE A 115 1.60 -25.47 -17.18
CA PHE A 115 0.57 -24.64 -16.53
C PHE A 115 0.35 -24.98 -15.04
N ARG A 116 0.59 -26.22 -14.63
CA ARG A 116 0.50 -26.67 -13.23
C ARG A 116 1.37 -25.86 -12.26
N ILE A 117 2.54 -25.37 -12.71
CA ILE A 117 3.45 -24.58 -11.87
C ILE A 117 2.83 -23.22 -11.56
N PHE A 118 2.31 -22.53 -12.58
CA PHE A 118 1.56 -21.30 -12.39
C PHE A 118 0.35 -21.52 -11.47
N LEU A 119 -0.43 -22.59 -11.70
CA LEU A 119 -1.61 -22.89 -10.91
C LEU A 119 -1.29 -23.09 -9.43
N TYR A 120 -0.27 -23.89 -9.09
CA TYR A 120 0.13 -24.09 -7.69
C TYR A 120 0.59 -22.80 -7.02
N CYS A 121 1.41 -22.01 -7.71
CA CYS A 121 1.88 -20.72 -7.19
C CYS A 121 0.73 -19.73 -6.98
N PHE A 122 -0.18 -19.63 -7.95
CA PHE A 122 -1.33 -18.73 -7.91
C PHE A 122 -2.30 -19.12 -6.79
N VAL A 123 -2.63 -20.41 -6.66
CA VAL A 123 -3.52 -20.92 -5.61
C VAL A 123 -2.95 -20.68 -4.23
N LEU A 124 -1.65 -20.96 -4.01
CA LEU A 124 -0.99 -20.69 -2.73
C LEU A 124 -1.06 -19.21 -2.36
N LYS A 125 -0.70 -18.32 -3.30
CA LYS A 125 -0.81 -16.87 -3.12
C LYS A 125 -2.24 -16.46 -2.79
N PHE A 126 -3.21 -16.96 -3.57
CA PHE A 126 -4.63 -16.66 -3.40
C PHE A 126 -5.08 -16.98 -1.98
N TYR A 127 -4.74 -18.16 -1.44
CA TYR A 127 -5.10 -18.53 -0.08
C TYR A 127 -4.47 -17.64 0.99
N CYS A 128 -3.17 -17.33 0.87
CA CYS A 128 -2.47 -16.45 1.81
C CYS A 128 -3.11 -15.06 1.88
N ASP A 129 -3.33 -14.45 0.72
CA ASP A 129 -3.95 -13.12 0.61
C ASP A 129 -5.42 -13.15 1.04
N PHE A 130 -6.18 -14.17 0.65
CA PHE A 130 -7.58 -14.32 1.02
C PHE A 130 -7.75 -14.39 2.54
N TRP A 131 -6.89 -15.12 3.23
CA TRP A 131 -6.97 -15.22 4.69
C TRP A 131 -6.71 -13.88 5.39
N LEU A 132 -5.74 -13.10 4.88
CA LEU A 132 -5.46 -11.74 5.38
C LEU A 132 -6.65 -10.79 5.12
N ILE A 133 -7.24 -10.86 3.93
CA ILE A 133 -8.39 -10.03 3.53
C ILE A 133 -9.64 -10.43 4.31
N LEU A 134 -9.88 -11.72 4.55
CA LEU A 134 -10.99 -12.22 5.35
C LEU A 134 -10.95 -11.67 6.78
N LYS A 135 -9.77 -11.68 7.41
CA LYS A 135 -9.57 -11.08 8.75
C LYS A 135 -9.90 -9.59 8.75
N SER A 136 -9.42 -8.87 7.73
CA SER A 136 -9.65 -7.43 7.59
C SER A 136 -11.12 -7.10 7.32
N ALA A 137 -11.75 -7.77 6.35
CA ALA A 137 -13.15 -7.59 5.99
C ALA A 137 -14.11 -7.96 7.14
N THR A 138 -13.73 -8.92 7.98
CA THR A 138 -14.47 -9.22 9.21
C THR A 138 -14.40 -8.06 10.20
N PHE A 139 -13.20 -7.54 10.47
CA PHE A 139 -13.02 -6.44 11.42
C PHE A 139 -13.69 -5.14 10.95
N PHE A 140 -13.66 -4.84 9.65
CA PHE A 140 -14.31 -3.65 9.09
C PHE A 140 -15.76 -3.87 8.65
N ASN A 141 -16.41 -4.96 9.09
CA ASN A 141 -17.79 -5.34 8.74
C ASN A 141 -18.12 -5.22 7.22
N SER A 142 -17.16 -5.59 6.38
CA SER A 142 -17.19 -5.44 4.91
C SER A 142 -17.11 -6.79 4.18
N ARG A 143 -17.57 -7.87 4.83
CA ARG A 143 -17.60 -9.23 4.28
C ARG A 143 -18.37 -9.35 2.96
N LYS A 144 -19.37 -8.47 2.72
CA LYS A 144 -20.12 -8.42 1.45
C LYS A 144 -19.23 -8.18 0.23
N SER A 145 -18.05 -7.58 0.43
CA SER A 145 -17.09 -7.32 -0.65
C SER A 145 -16.16 -8.51 -0.95
N LEU A 146 -16.14 -9.56 -0.13
CA LEU A 146 -15.23 -10.70 -0.30
C LEU A 146 -15.34 -11.42 -1.66
N PRO A 147 -16.54 -11.61 -2.26
CA PRO A 147 -16.63 -12.22 -3.59
C PRO A 147 -15.85 -11.47 -4.67
N SER A 148 -15.72 -10.13 -4.55
CA SER A 148 -14.93 -9.33 -5.49
C SER A 148 -13.43 -9.65 -5.46
N TYR A 149 -12.95 -10.28 -4.39
CA TYR A 149 -11.56 -10.71 -4.28
C TYR A 149 -11.20 -11.77 -5.33
N LEU A 150 -12.13 -12.63 -5.74
CA LEU A 150 -11.87 -13.62 -6.77
C LEU A 150 -11.36 -12.94 -8.05
N LEU A 151 -12.13 -12.00 -8.58
CA LEU A 151 -11.73 -11.22 -9.76
C LEU A 151 -10.49 -10.35 -9.48
N SER A 152 -10.43 -9.71 -8.31
CA SER A 152 -9.27 -8.89 -7.93
C SER A 152 -7.97 -9.70 -7.87
N SER A 153 -8.01 -10.98 -7.49
CA SER A 153 -6.81 -11.81 -7.37
C SER A 153 -6.11 -12.04 -8.72
N PHE A 154 -6.88 -12.04 -9.82
CA PHE A 154 -6.37 -12.10 -11.18
C PHE A 154 -5.91 -10.74 -11.70
N LEU A 155 -6.65 -9.66 -11.44
CA LEU A 155 -6.35 -8.33 -11.98
C LEU A 155 -5.25 -7.58 -11.21
N TYR A 156 -5.18 -7.80 -9.89
CA TYR A 156 -4.30 -7.05 -8.99
C TYR A 156 -2.80 -7.21 -9.29
N PRO A 157 -2.28 -8.40 -9.68
CA PRO A 157 -0.88 -8.54 -10.09
C PRO A 157 -0.51 -7.59 -11.24
N PHE A 158 -1.33 -7.52 -12.29
CA PHE A 158 -1.11 -6.61 -13.42
C PHE A 158 -1.20 -5.14 -13.00
N LEU A 159 -2.22 -4.79 -12.20
CA LEU A 159 -2.36 -3.42 -11.69
C LEU A 159 -1.14 -3.02 -10.85
N THR A 160 -0.62 -3.92 -10.02
CA THR A 160 0.53 -3.65 -9.16
C THR A 160 1.78 -3.36 -10.00
N LEU A 161 2.08 -4.21 -10.98
CA LEU A 161 3.20 -3.98 -11.90
C LEU A 161 3.04 -2.68 -12.69
N PHE A 162 1.83 -2.40 -13.18
CA PHE A 162 1.52 -1.15 -13.89
C PHE A 162 1.75 0.09 -13.01
N ILE A 163 1.30 0.07 -11.75
CA ILE A 163 1.49 1.18 -10.81
C ILE A 163 2.98 1.37 -10.50
N VAL A 164 3.72 0.29 -10.24
CA VAL A 164 5.17 0.38 -9.98
C VAL A 164 5.88 0.97 -11.20
N TYR A 165 5.62 0.46 -12.40
CA TYR A 165 6.15 1.02 -13.64
C TYR A 165 5.85 2.51 -13.77
N LYS A 166 4.57 2.92 -13.61
CA LYS A 166 4.21 4.35 -13.65
C LYS A 166 4.92 5.18 -12.59
N SER A 167 5.05 4.66 -11.37
CA SER A 167 5.70 5.37 -10.26
C SER A 167 7.21 5.56 -10.46
N LEU A 168 7.84 4.69 -11.26
CA LEU A 168 9.27 4.74 -11.55
C LEU A 168 9.60 5.64 -12.74
N PHE A 169 8.76 5.65 -13.79
CA PHE A 169 9.09 6.30 -15.06
C PHE A 169 8.28 7.56 -15.39
N PHE A 170 7.17 7.82 -14.70
CA PHE A 170 6.28 8.94 -15.04
C PHE A 170 6.06 9.90 -13.88
N THR A 171 5.76 11.14 -14.23
CA THR A 171 5.32 12.19 -13.31
C THR A 171 3.84 11.99 -12.97
N TYR A 172 3.42 12.49 -11.80
CA TYR A 172 2.03 12.40 -11.38
C TYR A 172 1.45 13.78 -11.12
N LYS A 173 0.13 13.90 -11.33
CA LYS A 173 -0.62 15.12 -11.00
C LYS A 173 -1.43 14.88 -9.74
N TRP A 174 -1.35 15.80 -8.79
CA TRP A 174 -2.14 15.71 -7.55
C TRP A 174 -2.68 17.07 -7.12
N LYS A 175 -4.02 17.17 -7.04
CA LYS A 175 -4.75 18.41 -6.68
C LYS A 175 -4.23 19.65 -7.43
N GLY A 176 -4.11 19.54 -8.76
CA GLY A 176 -3.64 20.63 -9.62
C GLY A 176 -2.13 20.85 -9.67
N ARG A 177 -1.34 20.18 -8.80
CA ARG A 177 0.12 20.28 -8.80
C ARG A 177 0.76 19.17 -9.62
N HIS A 178 1.81 19.53 -10.36
CA HIS A 178 2.67 18.60 -11.08
C HIS A 178 3.88 18.28 -10.21
N PHE A 179 4.13 16.98 -10.01
CA PHE A 179 5.31 16.51 -9.31
C PHE A 179 6.20 15.80 -10.31
N ASN A 180 7.30 16.45 -10.65
CA ASN A 180 8.37 15.85 -11.41
C ASN A 180 9.26 15.04 -10.45
N LYS A 181 9.87 13.99 -10.98
CA LYS A 181 10.93 13.27 -10.27
C LYS A 181 12.21 14.07 -10.24
#